data_AF-A0A1I5E9W7-F1
#
_entry.id   AF-A0A1I5E9W7-F1
#
_cell.length_a   1.000
_cell.length_b   1.000
_cell.length_c   1.000
_cell.angle_alpha   90.00
_cell.angle_beta   90.00
_cell.angle_gamma   90.00
#
_symmetry.space_group_name_H-M   'P 1'
#
loop_
_entity.id
_entity.type
_entity.pdbx_description
1 polymer ?
#
loop_
_entity_poly.entity_id
_entity_poly.type
_entity_poly.pdbx_seq_one_letter_code
_entity_poly.pdbx_strand_id
1 'polypeptide(L)'
;MKPLLPALCLGLIPLAAPAQDAGLVIHGGYARAADPRSGAAFMVIENRGAGACTLSSVASDAAERVELHTHRDEGGVMRMVKAGPIRIPAGARHELARGGDHVMLMGLKQPLADGEELALTLDFGPCGTVRARLPVDNKRMPGHAH
;
A
#
# COMPACT_ATOMS: atom_id res chain seq x y z
N MET A 1 -45.38 -40.24 35.53
CA MET A 1 -45.55 -38.83 35.17
C MET A 1 -44.28 -38.07 35.55
N LYS A 2 -43.47 -37.64 34.57
CA LYS A 2 -42.26 -36.81 34.75
C LYS A 2 -42.24 -35.83 33.56
N PRO A 3 -42.24 -34.51 33.77
CA PRO A 3 -42.26 -33.57 32.66
C PRO A 3 -40.85 -33.39 32.10
N LEU A 4 -40.73 -33.48 30.76
CA LEU A 4 -39.53 -33.09 30.03
C LEU A 4 -39.55 -31.56 29.85
N LEU A 5 -38.50 -30.86 30.29
CA LEU A 5 -38.25 -29.46 29.93
C LEU A 5 -37.42 -29.42 28.63
N PRO A 6 -37.75 -28.57 27.64
CA PRO A 6 -36.88 -28.32 26.50
C PRO A 6 -35.87 -27.22 26.85
N ALA A 7 -34.57 -27.52 26.69
CA ALA A 7 -33.50 -26.53 26.74
C ALA A 7 -33.49 -25.75 25.42
N LEU A 8 -33.87 -24.48 25.48
CA LEU A 8 -33.81 -23.56 24.34
C LEU A 8 -32.39 -22.98 24.25
N CYS A 9 -31.54 -23.60 23.42
CA CYS A 9 -30.23 -23.06 23.08
C CYS A 9 -30.41 -21.84 22.17
N LEU A 10 -30.21 -20.64 22.72
CA LEU A 10 -30.18 -19.38 21.98
C LEU A 10 -28.87 -19.32 21.18
N GLY A 11 -28.92 -19.66 19.90
CA GLY A 11 -27.75 -19.61 19.01
C GLY A 11 -27.33 -18.17 18.73
N LEU A 12 -26.12 -17.79 19.16
CA LEU A 12 -25.47 -16.57 18.73
C LEU A 12 -25.13 -16.69 17.23
N ILE A 13 -25.79 -15.91 16.39
CA ILE A 13 -25.42 -15.78 14.98
C ILE A 13 -24.28 -14.74 14.91
N PRO A 14 -23.08 -15.10 14.42
CA PRO A 14 -22.03 -14.12 14.19
C PRO A 14 -22.45 -13.21 13.05
N LEU A 15 -22.63 -11.92 13.35
CA LEU A 15 -22.91 -10.88 12.37
C LEU A 15 -21.64 -10.65 11.54
N ALA A 16 -21.55 -11.30 10.38
CA ALA A 16 -20.52 -10.99 9.40
C ALA A 16 -20.80 -9.59 8.84
N ALA A 17 -20.07 -8.58 9.33
CA ALA A 17 -20.13 -7.24 8.78
C ALA A 17 -19.68 -7.29 7.31
N PRO A 18 -20.41 -6.66 6.38
CA PRO A 18 -19.94 -6.55 5.00
C PRO A 18 -18.59 -5.82 4.99
N ALA A 19 -17.61 -6.39 4.28
CA ALA A 19 -16.38 -5.70 3.97
C ALA A 19 -16.75 -4.43 3.20
N GLN A 20 -16.68 -3.30 3.87
CA GLN A 20 -16.92 -2.01 3.23
C GLN A 20 -15.80 -1.83 2.21
N ASP A 21 -16.17 -1.71 0.93
CA ASP A 21 -15.25 -1.24 -0.09
C ASP A 21 -14.75 0.14 0.38
N ALA A 22 -13.49 0.19 0.81
CA ALA A 22 -12.88 1.42 1.34
C ALA A 22 -12.75 2.50 0.25
N GLY A 23 -13.08 2.19 -1.02
CA GLY A 23 -13.05 3.14 -2.12
C GLY A 23 -11.62 3.60 -2.45
N LEU A 24 -10.62 2.77 -2.13
CA LEU A 24 -9.21 3.07 -2.37
C LEU A 24 -8.86 2.80 -3.82
N VAL A 25 -8.35 3.82 -4.52
CA VAL A 25 -7.99 3.76 -5.94
C VAL A 25 -6.53 4.15 -6.11
N ILE A 26 -5.79 3.36 -6.88
CA ILE A 26 -4.39 3.62 -7.22
C ILE A 26 -4.32 4.23 -8.63
N HIS A 27 -3.62 5.36 -8.77
CA HIS A 27 -3.47 6.09 -10.02
C HIS A 27 -2.01 6.24 -10.43
N GLY A 28 -1.76 6.19 -11.74
CA GLY A 28 -0.50 6.59 -12.36
C GLY A 28 0.75 5.86 -11.86
N GLY A 29 0.57 4.71 -11.21
CA GLY A 29 1.65 4.04 -10.50
C GLY A 29 2.70 3.46 -11.44
N TYR A 30 3.96 3.50 -11.02
CA TYR A 30 5.08 2.92 -11.74
C TYR A 30 6.18 2.51 -10.77
N ALA A 31 7.02 1.58 -11.20
CA ALA A 31 8.22 1.17 -10.49
C ALA A 31 9.47 1.46 -11.31
N ARG A 32 10.61 1.53 -10.65
CA ARG A 32 11.92 1.64 -11.30
C ARG A 32 13.03 1.05 -10.45
N ALA A 33 14.09 0.62 -11.11
CA ALA A 33 15.36 0.30 -10.47
C ALA A 33 16.04 1.58 -9.95
N ALA A 34 16.61 1.47 -8.75
CA ALA A 34 17.61 2.41 -8.25
C ALA A 34 19.02 1.85 -8.48
N ASP A 35 19.19 0.55 -8.26
CA ASP A 35 20.38 -0.25 -8.59
C ASP A 35 19.96 -1.71 -8.87
N PRO A 36 20.87 -2.65 -9.19
CA PRO A 36 20.50 -4.03 -9.50
C PRO A 36 19.79 -4.81 -8.37
N ARG A 37 19.94 -4.37 -7.11
CA ARG A 37 19.41 -5.00 -5.88
C ARG A 37 18.37 -4.13 -5.18
N SER A 38 18.07 -2.93 -5.67
CA SER A 38 17.10 -2.03 -5.06
C SER A 38 16.25 -1.25 -6.09
N GLY A 39 15.03 -0.91 -5.69
CA GLY A 39 14.09 -0.19 -6.54
C GLY A 39 13.12 0.63 -5.72
N ALA A 40 12.35 1.47 -6.40
CA ALA A 40 11.29 2.25 -5.78
C ALA A 40 10.02 2.21 -6.63
N ALA A 41 8.87 2.26 -5.97
CA ALA A 41 7.58 2.40 -6.61
C ALA A 41 6.86 3.66 -6.11
N PHE A 42 6.17 4.28 -7.05
CA PHE A 42 5.51 5.57 -6.94
C PHE A 42 4.08 5.43 -7.45
N MET A 43 3.14 6.14 -6.84
CA MET A 43 1.72 6.11 -7.22
C MET A 43 0.95 7.19 -6.48
N VAL A 44 -0.24 7.53 -6.94
CA VAL A 44 -1.21 8.32 -6.16
C VAL A 44 -2.26 7.38 -5.60
N ILE A 45 -2.51 7.51 -4.29
CA ILE A 45 -3.55 6.75 -3.59
C ILE A 45 -4.71 7.72 -3.31
N GLU A 46 -5.87 7.44 -3.87
CA GLU A 46 -7.11 8.20 -3.65
C GLU A 46 -8.04 7.41 -2.75
N ASN A 47 -8.52 8.04 -1.68
CA ASN A 47 -9.54 7.47 -0.80
C ASN A 47 -10.90 8.07 -1.14
N ARG A 48 -11.74 7.31 -1.85
CA ARG A 48 -13.13 7.68 -2.18
C ARG A 48 -14.14 7.18 -1.14
N GLY A 49 -13.68 6.51 -0.09
CA GLY A 49 -14.51 6.04 1.00
C GLY A 49 -14.97 7.16 1.93
N ALA A 50 -15.87 6.81 2.85
CA ALA A 50 -16.44 7.73 3.83
C ALA A 50 -15.56 7.93 5.08
N GLY A 51 -14.55 7.08 5.29
CA GLY A 51 -13.65 7.10 6.44
C GLY A 51 -12.19 7.28 6.04
N ALA A 52 -11.35 7.74 6.98
CA ALA A 52 -9.91 7.80 6.76
C ALA A 52 -9.30 6.39 6.76
N CYS A 53 -8.41 6.12 5.81
CA CYS A 53 -7.65 4.88 5.73
C CYS A 53 -6.17 5.14 6.02
N THR A 54 -5.43 4.12 6.45
CA THR A 54 -4.01 4.28 6.78
C THR A 54 -3.20 3.18 6.11
N LEU A 55 -2.36 3.54 5.14
CA LEU A 55 -1.41 2.63 4.54
C LEU A 55 -0.38 2.24 5.61
N SER A 56 -0.47 1.02 6.09
CA SER A 56 0.29 0.53 7.24
C SER A 56 1.53 -0.24 6.80
N SER A 57 1.44 -0.98 5.70
CA SER A 57 2.56 -1.70 5.12
C SER A 57 2.37 -1.97 3.63
N VAL A 58 3.46 -2.35 2.95
CA VAL A 58 3.45 -2.78 1.55
C VAL A 58 4.30 -4.05 1.43
N ALA A 59 3.84 -5.01 0.63
CA ALA A 59 4.53 -6.27 0.37
C ALA A 59 4.67 -6.55 -1.12
N SER A 60 5.72 -7.30 -1.49
CA SER A 60 5.95 -7.82 -2.83
C SER A 60 6.84 -9.05 -2.77
N ASP A 61 6.58 -10.03 -3.62
CA ASP A 61 7.46 -11.19 -3.77
C ASP A 61 8.75 -10.87 -4.55
N ALA A 62 8.84 -9.70 -5.18
CA ALA A 62 9.98 -9.28 -5.99
C ALA A 62 11.24 -8.92 -5.17
N ALA A 63 11.10 -8.69 -3.86
CA ALA A 63 12.19 -8.23 -3.00
C ALA A 63 12.22 -8.98 -1.67
N GLU A 64 13.39 -9.01 -1.02
CA GLU A 64 13.56 -9.53 0.35
C GLU A 64 12.84 -8.65 1.38
N ARG A 65 12.80 -7.32 1.14
CA ARG A 65 12.15 -6.36 2.03
C ARG A 65 11.51 -5.22 1.25
N VAL A 66 10.29 -4.86 1.65
CA VAL A 66 9.53 -3.73 1.10
C VAL A 66 9.13 -2.80 2.25
N GLU A 67 9.40 -1.51 2.10
CA GLU A 67 9.18 -0.52 3.16
C GLU A 67 8.61 0.78 2.60
N LEU A 68 7.88 1.52 3.44
CA LEU A 68 7.54 2.91 3.18
C LEU A 68 8.72 3.79 3.59
N HIS A 69 9.16 4.68 2.72
CA HIS A 69 10.26 5.60 2.94
C HIS A 69 9.81 7.03 2.62
N THR A 70 10.47 8.01 3.22
CA THR A 70 10.24 9.45 3.02
C THR A 70 11.58 10.18 2.99
N HIS A 71 11.56 11.46 2.68
CA HIS A 71 12.74 12.32 2.74
C HIS A 71 12.60 13.28 3.93
N ARG A 72 13.65 13.39 4.76
CA ARG A 72 13.72 14.37 5.85
C ARG A 72 14.97 15.24 5.71
N ASP A 73 14.81 16.53 5.99
CA ASP A 73 15.95 17.41 6.21
C ASP A 73 16.55 17.10 7.59
N GLU A 74 17.83 16.72 7.59
CA GLU A 74 18.61 16.57 8.81
C GLU A 74 19.81 17.51 8.74
N GLY A 75 19.57 18.79 9.04
CA GLY A 75 20.61 19.81 9.11
C GLY A 75 21.08 20.28 7.74
N GLY A 76 20.15 20.50 6.80
CA GLY A 76 20.44 20.93 5.44
C GLY A 76 20.82 19.80 4.49
N VAL A 77 20.81 18.54 4.96
CA VAL A 77 21.04 17.34 4.15
C VAL A 77 19.75 16.55 4.08
N MET A 78 19.20 16.39 2.88
CA MET A 78 18.06 15.52 2.64
C MET A 78 18.48 14.06 2.75
N ARG A 79 17.84 13.32 3.66
CA ARG A 79 18.05 11.88 3.84
C ARG A 79 16.78 11.09 3.57
N MET A 80 16.96 9.97 2.89
CA MET A 80 15.91 8.97 2.70
C MET A 80 15.85 8.09 3.95
N VAL A 81 14.69 8.06 4.61
CA VAL A 81 14.47 7.35 5.87
C VAL A 81 13.17 6.58 5.84
N LYS A 82 13.07 5.51 6.64
CA LYS A 82 11.83 4.75 6.80
C LYS A 82 10.70 5.66 7.30
N ALA A 83 9.57 5.63 6.61
CA ALA A 83 8.35 6.31 6.98
C ALA A 83 7.52 5.44 7.93
N GLY A 84 6.67 6.12 8.72
CA GLY A 84 5.60 5.45 9.46
C GLY A 84 4.38 5.18 8.56
N PRO A 85 3.28 4.69 9.15
CA PRO A 85 2.02 4.55 8.44
C PRO A 85 1.54 5.88 7.85
N ILE A 86 0.94 5.84 6.66
CA ILE A 86 0.50 7.03 5.93
C ILE A 86 -1.03 7.13 6.01
N ARG A 87 -1.53 8.15 6.69
CA ARG A 87 -2.97 8.41 6.84
C ARG A 87 -3.51 9.17 5.62
N ILE A 88 -4.60 8.65 5.04
CA ILE A 88 -5.28 9.20 3.88
C ILE A 88 -6.74 9.50 4.28
N PRO A 89 -7.09 10.77 4.54
CA PRO A 89 -8.45 11.16 4.88
C PRO A 89 -9.48 10.75 3.81
N ALA A 90 -10.75 10.64 4.21
CA ALA A 90 -11.85 10.44 3.27
C ALA A 90 -11.89 11.57 2.22
N GLY A 91 -12.06 11.22 0.95
CA GLY A 91 -12.07 12.16 -0.17
C GLY A 91 -10.70 12.73 -0.55
N ALA A 92 -9.62 12.34 0.14
CA ALA A 92 -8.29 12.89 -0.11
C ALA A 92 -7.43 11.97 -0.99
N ARG A 93 -6.34 12.56 -1.49
CA ARG A 93 -5.28 11.85 -2.21
C ARG A 93 -3.96 11.98 -1.45
N HIS A 94 -3.15 10.94 -1.49
CA HIS A 94 -1.78 10.96 -1.03
C HIS A 94 -0.87 10.52 -2.17
N GLU A 95 0.15 11.31 -2.45
CA GLU A 95 1.09 11.04 -3.53
C GLU A 95 2.37 10.39 -2.97
N LEU A 96 2.68 9.21 -3.49
CA LEU A 96 3.98 8.57 -3.33
C LEU A 96 4.84 8.92 -4.55
N ALA A 97 5.73 9.90 -4.41
CA ALA A 97 6.54 10.46 -5.48
C ALA A 97 8.03 10.60 -5.12
N ARG A 98 8.85 10.77 -6.15
CA ARG A 98 10.29 11.00 -6.00
C ARG A 98 10.55 12.25 -5.18
N GLY A 99 11.48 12.16 -4.22
CA GLY A 99 11.77 13.25 -3.29
C GLY A 99 10.77 13.39 -2.13
N GLY A 100 9.71 12.58 -2.11
CA GLY A 100 8.74 12.49 -1.02
C GLY A 100 8.59 11.07 -0.51
N ASP A 101 7.37 10.72 -0.10
CA ASP A 101 7.02 9.37 0.30
C ASP A 101 7.07 8.40 -0.88
N HIS A 102 7.54 7.18 -0.67
CA HIS A 102 7.59 6.15 -1.71
C HIS A 102 7.68 4.75 -1.11
N VAL A 103 7.43 3.74 -1.96
CA VAL A 103 7.67 2.34 -1.61
C VAL A 103 9.11 1.99 -2.01
N MET A 104 9.94 1.62 -1.05
CA MET A 104 11.31 1.17 -1.26
C MET A 104 11.36 -0.36 -1.29
N LEU A 105 11.97 -0.93 -2.32
CA LEU A 105 12.25 -2.36 -2.49
C LEU A 105 13.74 -2.60 -2.29
N MET A 106 14.09 -3.48 -1.34
CA MET A 106 15.46 -3.82 -1.01
C MET A 106 15.69 -5.32 -1.12
N GLY A 107 16.83 -5.70 -1.70
CA GLY A 107 17.14 -7.10 -1.97
C GLY A 107 16.24 -7.64 -3.07
N LEU A 108 16.15 -6.91 -4.20
CA LEU A 108 15.46 -7.40 -5.40
C LEU A 108 16.01 -8.78 -5.78
N LYS A 109 15.10 -9.73 -6.02
CA LYS A 109 15.43 -11.09 -6.46
C LYS A 109 15.86 -11.12 -7.93
N GLN A 110 15.32 -10.19 -8.71
CA GLN A 110 15.67 -9.93 -10.10
C GLN A 110 15.67 -8.41 -10.34
N PRO A 111 16.55 -7.87 -11.20
CA PRO A 111 16.52 -6.46 -11.56
C PRO A 111 15.16 -6.06 -12.15
N LEU A 112 14.68 -4.86 -11.85
CA LEU A 112 13.45 -4.33 -12.45
C LEU A 112 13.73 -3.90 -13.90
N ALA A 113 13.38 -4.75 -14.87
CA ALA A 113 13.60 -4.46 -16.29
C ALA A 113 12.44 -3.67 -16.91
N ASP A 114 12.74 -2.77 -17.85
CA ASP A 114 11.72 -1.95 -18.55
C ASP A 114 10.65 -2.82 -19.21
N GLY A 115 9.38 -2.46 -19.02
CA GLY A 115 8.23 -3.16 -19.60
C GLY A 115 7.74 -4.36 -18.79
N GLU A 116 8.43 -4.74 -17.73
CA GLU A 116 7.90 -5.72 -16.75
C GLU A 116 6.86 -5.08 -15.83
N GLU A 117 6.17 -5.92 -15.04
CA GLU A 117 5.22 -5.48 -14.02
C GLU A 117 5.69 -5.85 -12.62
N LEU A 118 5.64 -4.87 -11.71
CA LEU A 118 5.81 -5.08 -10.28
C LEU A 118 4.45 -5.27 -9.61
N ALA A 119 4.24 -6.43 -8.98
CA ALA A 119 3.07 -6.67 -8.14
C ALA A 119 3.32 -6.20 -6.70
N LEU A 120 2.43 -5.35 -6.19
CA LEU A 120 2.41 -4.87 -4.80
C LEU A 120 1.09 -5.23 -4.12
N THR A 121 1.17 -5.56 -2.84
CA THR A 121 0.00 -5.59 -1.94
C THR A 121 0.16 -4.45 -0.94
N LEU A 122 -0.76 -3.49 -0.98
CA LEU A 122 -0.86 -2.38 -0.07
C LEU A 122 -1.84 -2.72 1.05
N ASP A 123 -1.39 -2.69 2.29
CA ASP A 123 -2.21 -3.00 3.47
C ASP A 123 -2.64 -1.72 4.16
N PHE A 124 -3.95 -1.45 4.14
CA PHE A 124 -4.57 -0.29 4.79
C PHE A 124 -5.19 -0.63 6.16
N GLY A 125 -4.81 -1.78 6.74
CA GLY A 125 -5.29 -2.26 8.02
C GLY A 125 -6.80 -2.51 7.98
N PRO A 126 -7.60 -1.85 8.85
CA PRO A 126 -9.06 -2.02 8.87
C PRO A 126 -9.77 -1.69 7.55
N CYS A 127 -9.17 -0.86 6.69
CA CYS A 127 -9.71 -0.56 5.36
C CYS A 127 -9.46 -1.68 4.32
N GLY A 128 -8.75 -2.74 4.71
CA GLY A 128 -8.44 -3.87 3.85
C GLY A 128 -7.16 -3.70 3.03
N THR A 129 -7.00 -4.54 2.01
CA THR A 129 -5.80 -4.59 1.17
C THR A 129 -6.14 -4.24 -0.27
N VAL A 130 -5.22 -3.56 -0.95
CA VAL A 130 -5.31 -3.25 -2.38
C VAL A 130 -4.13 -3.88 -3.09
N ARG A 131 -4.41 -4.62 -4.18
CA ARG A 131 -3.37 -5.15 -5.06
C ARG A 131 -3.15 -4.18 -6.21
N ALA A 132 -1.90 -3.77 -6.41
CA ALA A 132 -1.49 -2.93 -7.53
C ALA A 132 -0.49 -3.69 -8.41
N ARG A 133 -0.66 -3.60 -9.73
CA ARG A 133 0.34 -4.01 -10.71
C ARG A 133 0.85 -2.75 -11.38
N LEU A 134 2.15 -2.50 -11.25
CA LEU A 134 2.79 -1.26 -11.69
C LEU A 134 3.76 -1.59 -12.82
N PRO A 135 3.69 -0.89 -13.97
CA PRO A 135 4.71 -1.04 -14.99
C PRO A 135 6.07 -0.57 -14.45
N VAL A 136 7.13 -1.28 -14.84
CA VAL A 136 8.50 -0.83 -14.65
C VAL A 136 8.84 0.14 -15.77
N ASP A 137 9.16 1.37 -15.40
CA ASP A 137 9.56 2.45 -16.29
C ASP A 137 10.81 3.14 -15.72
N ASN A 138 11.98 2.63 -16.09
CA ASN A 138 13.27 3.18 -15.67
C ASN A 138 13.59 4.51 -16.35
N LYS A 139 12.90 4.84 -17.45
CA LYS A 139 13.09 6.07 -18.24
C LYS A 139 12.23 7.24 -17.73
N ARG A 140 11.23 6.98 -16.87
CA ARG A 140 10.37 8.03 -16.31
C ARG A 140 11.15 9.08 -15.52
N MET A 141 11.12 10.30 -16.03
CA MET A 141 11.70 11.47 -15.37
C MET A 141 10.82 11.94 -14.19
N PRO A 142 11.40 12.58 -13.15
CA PRO A 142 10.62 13.24 -12.11
C PRO A 142 9.66 14.29 -12.73
N GLY A 143 8.41 14.34 -12.26
CA GLY A 143 7.45 15.39 -12.64
C GLY A 143 6.61 15.17 -13.90
N HIS A 144 6.77 14.06 -14.63
CA HIS A 144 5.84 13.69 -15.71
C HIS A 144 4.72 12.80 -15.17
N ALA A 145 3.71 13.41 -14.56
CA ALA A 145 2.40 12.78 -14.43
C ALA A 145 1.76 12.81 -15.82
N HIS A 146 1.47 11.63 -16.39
CA HIS A 146 0.63 11.51 -17.58
C HIS A 146 -0.83 11.44 -17.18
#